data_AF-A0A016WEG9-F1
#
_entry.id   AF-A0A016WEG9-F1
#
_cell.length_a   1.000
_cell.length_b   1.000
_cell.length_c   1.000
_cell.angle_alpha   90.00
_cell.angle_beta   90.00
_cell.angle_gamma   90.00
#
_symmetry.space_group_name_H-M   'P 1'
#
loop_
_entity.id
_entity.type
_entity.pdbx_description
1 polymer ?
#
loop_
_entity_poly.entity_id
_entity_poly.type
_entity_poly.pdbx_seq_one_letter_code
_entity_poly.pdbx_strand_id
1 'polypeptide(L)' 'MRFSAHIALDITKCFILLQANAGAYDGGYFCPCHGAHYDASGRIRRGPAPLNLEVPPYTFKDNTIVIG' A
#
# COMPACT_ATOMS: atom_id res chain seq x y z
N MET A 1 18.68 -26.10 0.79
CA MET A 1 19.04 -24.81 0.15
C MET A 1 18.36 -23.70 0.93
N ARG A 2 19.11 -23.01 1.78
CA ARG A 2 18.63 -21.85 2.54
C ARG A 2 18.79 -20.63 1.65
N PHE A 3 17.73 -20.23 0.96
CA PHE A 3 17.72 -18.97 0.23
C PHE A 3 17.64 -17.82 1.24
N SER A 4 18.50 -16.83 0.98
CA SER A 4 18.92 -15.77 1.88
C SER A 4 17.78 -14.82 2.21
N ALA A 5 17.55 -14.60 3.51
CA ALA A 5 16.50 -13.78 4.09
C ALA A 5 16.70 -12.25 3.91
N HIS A 6 17.30 -11.79 2.81
CA HIS A 6 17.62 -10.37 2.57
C HIS A 6 17.13 -9.81 1.22
N ILE A 7 16.37 -10.58 0.44
CA ILE A 7 15.70 -10.11 -0.79
C ILE A 7 14.16 -10.25 -0.69
N ALA A 8 13.65 -10.69 0.46
CA ALA A 8 12.22 -10.82 0.76
C ALA A 8 11.86 -10.01 2.01
N LEU A 9 12.11 -8.70 1.97
CA LEU A 9 11.32 -7.76 2.77
C LEU A 9 10.09 -7.47 1.93
N ASP A 10 9.10 -8.36 2.05
CA ASP A 10 7.88 -8.40 1.26
C ASP A 10 7.28 -7.01 1.00
N ILE A 11 6.94 -6.77 -0.26
CA ILE A 11 6.19 -5.62 -0.77
C ILE A 11 4.93 -5.33 0.08
N THR A 12 4.40 -6.36 0.75
CA THR A 12 3.30 -6.31 1.73
C THR A 12 3.60 -5.41 2.94
N LYS A 13 4.88 -5.13 3.25
CA LYS A 13 5.28 -4.26 4.37
C LYS A 13 4.99 -2.77 4.12
N CYS A 14 4.73 -2.36 2.88
CA CYS A 14 4.33 -0.96 2.66
C CYS A 14 2.98 -0.65 3.30
N PHE A 15 2.04 -1.60 3.38
CA PHE A 15 0.70 -1.36 3.93
C PHE A 15 0.71 -0.92 5.40
N ILE A 16 1.64 -1.44 6.20
CA ILE A 16 1.72 -1.19 7.65
C ILE A 16 2.22 0.23 7.96
N LEU A 17 2.97 0.84 7.04
CA LEU A 17 3.67 2.11 7.28
C LEU A 17 3.25 3.22 6.31
N LEU A 18 2.10 3.09 5.64
CA LEU A 18 1.59 4.14 4.76
C LEU A 18 1.26 5.39 5.57
N GLN A 19 1.89 6.49 5.18
CA GLN A 19 1.55 7.82 5.64
C GLN A 19 0.48 8.38 4.70
N ALA A 20 -0.70 8.67 5.25
CA ALA A 20 -1.80 9.30 4.52
C ALA A 20 -1.50 10.79 4.30
N ASN A 21 -2.03 11.34 3.20
CA ASN A 21 -1.87 12.73 2.79
C ASN A 21 -0.40 13.15 2.70
N ALA A 22 0.45 12.23 2.22
CA ALA A 22 1.89 12.42 2.14
C ALA A 22 2.42 12.00 0.76
N GLY A 23 3.60 12.50 0.42
CA GLY A 23 4.27 12.22 -0.84
C GLY A 23 3.99 13.26 -1.92
N ALA A 24 4.12 12.84 -3.19
CA ALA A 24 4.12 13.74 -4.35
C ALA A 24 2.73 13.97 -4.95
N TYR A 25 1.69 13.35 -4.40
CA TYR A 25 0.32 13.41 -4.94
C TYR A 25 -0.63 13.87 -3.85
N ASP A 26 -1.50 14.82 -4.18
CA ASP A 26 -2.50 15.35 -3.25
C ASP A 26 -3.47 14.26 -2.80
N GLY A 27 -3.66 14.16 -1.48
CA GLY A 27 -4.45 13.08 -0.87
C GLY A 27 -3.85 11.68 -1.08
N GLY A 28 -2.62 11.59 -1.56
CA GLY A 28 -1.91 10.34 -1.82
C GLY A 28 -1.31 9.72 -0.56
N TYR A 29 -0.60 8.61 -0.79
CA TYR A 29 0.05 7.84 0.28
C TYR A 29 1.54 7.72 0.02
N PHE A 30 2.31 7.70 1.10
CA PHE A 30 3.76 7.54 1.04
C PHE A 30 4.23 6.41 1.95
N CYS A 31 5.05 5.51 1.40
CA CYS A 31 5.70 4.43 2.14
C CYS A 31 7.17 4.82 2.41
N PRO A 32 7.54 5.17 3.66
CA PRO A 32 8.88 5.64 4.00
C PRO A 32 9.94 4.54 3.96
N CYS A 33 9.54 3.26 3.90
CA CYS A 33 10.46 2.12 3.87
C CYS A 33 11.42 2.16 2.67
N HIS A 34 10.89 2.48 1.49
CA HIS A 34 11.64 2.47 0.22
C HIS A 34 11.25 3.63 -0.71
N GLY A 35 10.47 4.59 -0.21
CA GLY A 35 10.07 5.79 -0.94
C GLY A 35 9.00 5.58 -2.01
N ALA A 36 8.07 4.63 -1.80
CA ALA A 36 6.96 4.46 -2.74
C ALA A 36 5.88 5.53 -2.54
N HIS A 37 5.37 6.07 -3.65
CA HIS A 37 4.31 7.06 -3.70
C HIS A 37 3.09 6.52 -4.45
N TYR A 38 1.94 6.71 -3.84
CA TYR A 38 0.64 6.33 -4.37
C TYR A 38 -0.21 7.58 -4.56
N ASP A 39 -1.12 7.52 -5.52
CA ASP A 39 -2.18 8.54 -5.63
C ASP A 39 -3.30 8.27 -4.60
N ALA A 40 -4.29 9.16 -4.57
CA ALA A 40 -5.43 9.07 -3.66
C ALA A 40 -6.29 7.79 -3.84
N SER A 41 -6.17 7.11 -4.98
CA SER A 41 -6.86 5.83 -5.23
C SER A 41 -6.03 4.61 -4.80
N GLY A 42 -4.85 4.82 -4.23
CA GLY A 42 -3.94 3.74 -3.84
C GLY A 42 -3.18 3.11 -5.00
N ARG A 43 -3.11 3.77 -6.16
CA ARG A 43 -2.32 3.26 -7.31
C ARG A 43 -0.87 3.67 -7.19
N ILE A 44 0.05 2.76 -7.53
CA ILE A 44 1.48 3.08 -7.53
C ILE A 44 1.81 4.06 -8.64
N ARG A 45 2.49 5.15 -8.29
CA ARG A 45 2.92 6.18 -9.26
C ARG A 45 4.43 6.37 -9.28
N ARG A 46 5.11 6.01 -8.18
CA ARG A 46 6.58 6.06 -8.05
C ARG A 46 7.03 5.07 -6.98
N GLY A 47 8.15 4.39 -7.16
CA GLY A 47 8.77 3.54 -6.15
C GLY A 47 9.06 2.13 -6.65
N PRO A 48 9.76 1.31 -5.85
CA PRO A 48 10.04 -0.09 -6.19
C PRO A 48 8.83 -1.02 -5.99
N ALA A 49 7.71 -0.51 -5.48
CA ALA A 49 6.50 -1.32 -5.29
C ALA A 49 5.95 -1.79 -6.65
N PRO A 50 5.80 -3.10 -6.89
CA PRO A 50 5.34 -3.63 -8.17
C PRO A 50 3.83 -3.57 -8.36
N LEU A 51 3.05 -3.35 -7.30
CA LEU A 51 1.59 -3.44 -7.30
C LEU A 51 0.94 -2.23 -6.61
N ASN A 52 -0.34 -2.02 -6.92
CA ASN A 52 -1.21 -1.07 -6.22
C ASN A 52 -1.52 -1.54 -4.80
N LEU A 53 -2.05 -0.65 -3.96
CA LEU A 53 -2.54 -1.01 -2.64
C LEU A 53 -3.71 -2.00 -2.75
N GLU A 54 -3.68 -3.00 -1.88
CA GLU A 54 -4.76 -3.97 -1.76
C GLU A 54 -6.02 -3.30 -1.21
N VAL A 55 -7.16 -3.61 -1.82
CA VAL A 55 -8.46 -3.23 -1.27
C VAL A 55 -8.92 -4.40 -0.40
N PRO A 56 -9.10 -4.21 0.92
CA PRO A 56 -9.55 -5.28 1.79
C PRO A 56 -10.95 -5.75 1.37
N PRO A 57 -11.29 -7.04 1.62
CA PRO A 57 -12.63 -7.54 1.38
C PRO A 57 -13.66 -6.68 2.11
N TYR A 58 -14.75 -6.37 1.41
CA TYR A 58 -15.85 -5.60 1.96
C TYR A 58 -17.19 -6.12 1.44
N THR A 59 -18.23 -5.92 2.23
CA THR A 59 -19.61 -6.25 1.88
C THR A 59 -20.53 -5.07 2.16
N PHE A 60 -21.56 -4.91 1.33
CA PHE A 60 -22.60 -3.92 1.53
C PHE A 60 -23.73 -4.53 2.36
N LYS A 61 -24.04 -3.92 3.50
CA LYS A 61 -25.19 -4.23 4.33
C LYS A 61 -26.07 -3.00 4.42
N ASP A 62 -27.11 -2.96 3.59
CA ASP A 62 -27.97 -1.79 3.39
C ASP A 62 -27.14 -0.53 3.04
N ASN A 63 -27.14 0.48 3.91
CA ASN A 63 -26.37 1.72 3.75
C ASN A 63 -25.02 1.69 4.51
N THR A 64 -24.57 0.51 4.96
CA THR A 64 -23.32 0.32 5.72
C THR A 64 -22.33 -0.53 4.93
N ILE A 65 -21.06 -0.12 4.93
CA ILE A 65 -19.95 -0.92 4.40
C ILE A 65 -19.29 -1.63 5.58
N VAL A 66 -19.24 -2.96 5.53
CA VAL A 66 -18.50 -3.78 6.50
C VAL A 66 -17.20 -4.24 5.84
N ILE A 67 -16.08 -3.93 6.47
CA ILE A 67 -14.73 -4.33 6.03
C ILE A 67 -14.34 -5.55 6.88
N GLY A 68 -13.98 -6.67 6.25
CA GLY A 68 -13.67 -7.93 6.95
C GLY A 68 -13.56 -9.13 6.01
#